data_AF-A0A261G1S6-F1
#
_entry.id   AF-A0A261G1S6-F1
#
_cell.length_a   1.000
_cell.length_b   1.000
_cell.length_c   1.000
_cell.angle_alpha   90.00
_cell.angle_beta   90.00
_cell.angle_gamma   90.00
#
_symmetry.space_group_name_H-M   'P 1'
#
loop_
_entity.id
_entity.type
_entity.pdbx_description
1 polymer ?
#
loop_
_entity_poly.entity_id
_entity_poly.type
_entity_poly.pdbx_seq_one_letter_code
_entity_poly.pdbx_strand_id
1 'polypeptide(L)'
;MTFEVEKPLINRLTHHRGYVSGLELSKMLCVSTKTIYRTVKEINGHAQDGAVIESRRGRGYRLIAENLHLSDELPRLATSQSCCR
;
A
#
# COMPACT_ATOMS: atom_id res chain seq x y z
N MET A 1 -12.86 8.51 -3.99
CA MET A 1 -12.48 7.48 -4.97
C MET A 1 -10.97 7.31 -4.91
N THR A 2 -10.49 6.36 -4.11
CA THR A 2 -9.05 6.10 -3.83
C THR A 2 -8.67 4.62 -4.03
N PHE A 3 -9.54 3.83 -4.66
CA PHE A 3 -9.39 2.38 -4.85
C PHE A 3 -8.23 1.98 -5.80
N GLU A 4 -7.74 2.89 -6.64
CA GLU A 4 -6.65 2.62 -7.59
C GLU A 4 -5.28 2.42 -6.91
N VAL A 5 -5.09 2.96 -5.70
CA VAL A 5 -3.79 2.98 -5.01
C VAL A 5 -3.63 1.85 -3.99
N GLU A 6 -4.73 1.29 -3.49
CA GLU A 6 -4.70 0.25 -2.44
C GLU A 6 -4.00 -1.03 -2.89
N LYS A 7 -4.46 -1.60 -4.01
CA LYS A 7 -3.92 -2.85 -4.57
C LYS A 7 -2.41 -2.78 -4.85
N PRO A 8 -1.88 -1.79 -5.58
CA PRO A 8 -0.45 -1.72 -5.85
C PRO A 8 0.38 -1.41 -4.59
N LEU A 9 -0.17 -0.67 -3.62
CA LEU A 9 0.48 -0.42 -2.33
C LEU A 9 0.61 -1.71 -1.52
N ILE A 10 -0.45 -2.49 -1.38
CA ILE A 10 -0.43 -3.78 -0.69
C ILE A 10 0.54 -4.74 -1.39
N ASN A 11 0.45 -4.87 -2.72
CA ASN A 11 1.32 -5.76 -3.49
C ASN A 11 2.81 -5.45 -3.25
N ARG A 12 3.15 -4.15 -3.22
CA ARG A 12 4.54 -3.72 -2.96
C ARG A 12 5.00 -4.08 -1.55
N LEU A 13 4.14 -3.92 -0.55
CA LEU A 13 4.46 -4.27 0.83
C LEU A 13 4.49 -5.79 1.06
N THR A 14 3.72 -6.59 0.30
CA THR A 14 3.77 -8.06 0.34
C THR A 14 5.11 -8.59 -0.20
N HIS A 15 5.63 -7.99 -1.26
CA HIS A 15 6.92 -8.35 -1.83
C HIS A 15 8.11 -7.90 -0.97
N HIS A 16 7.89 -7.03 0.02
CA HIS A 16 8.95 -6.43 0.82
C HIS A 16 8.69 -6.64 2.32
N ARG A 17 9.43 -7.56 2.96
CA ARG A 17 9.27 -7.86 4.40
C ARG A 17 9.77 -6.76 5.35
N GLY A 18 10.26 -5.63 4.83
CA GLY A 18 10.82 -4.51 5.59
C GLY A 18 9.90 -3.28 5.62
N TYR A 19 10.36 -2.22 6.30
CA TYR A 19 9.72 -0.92 6.23
C TYR A 19 10.04 -0.25 4.89
N VAL A 20 9.02 0.26 4.23
CA VAL A 20 9.14 1.08 3.02
C VAL A 20 8.79 2.52 3.35
N SER A 21 9.64 3.46 2.98
CA SER A 21 9.38 4.87 3.30
C SER A 21 8.16 5.39 2.53
N GLY A 22 7.43 6.33 3.13
CA GLY A 22 6.32 7.00 2.43
C GLY A 22 6.77 7.71 1.15
N LEU A 23 8.01 8.19 1.13
CA LEU A 23 8.60 8.84 -0.04
C LEU A 23 8.84 7.85 -1.18
N GLU A 24 9.31 6.64 -0.88
CA GLU A 24 9.47 5.58 -1.88
C GLU A 24 8.13 5.12 -2.44
N LEU A 25 7.14 4.89 -1.57
CA LEU A 25 5.78 4.57 -2.01
C LEU A 25 5.20 5.69 -2.87
N SER A 26 5.45 6.95 -2.50
CA SER A 26 4.98 8.13 -3.23
C SER A 26 5.57 8.20 -4.64
N LYS A 27 6.88 7.93 -4.77
CA LYS A 27 7.57 7.89 -6.06
C LYS A 27 7.12 6.71 -6.91
N MET A 28 6.92 5.53 -6.32
CA MET A 28 6.51 4.33 -7.05
C MET A 28 5.06 4.39 -7.54
N LEU A 29 4.17 4.96 -6.75
CA LEU A 29 2.75 5.04 -7.04
C LEU A 29 2.38 6.37 -7.71
N CYS A 30 3.34 7.28 -7.90
CA CYS A 30 3.15 8.64 -8.40
C CYS A 30 2.05 9.42 -7.65
N VAL A 31 1.93 9.22 -6.33
CA VAL A 31 0.92 9.89 -5.49
C VAL A 31 1.58 10.64 -4.36
N SER A 32 0.88 11.62 -3.80
CA SER A 32 1.36 12.31 -2.60
C SER A 32 1.48 11.36 -1.41
N THR A 33 2.42 11.63 -0.50
CA THR A 33 2.53 10.94 0.80
C THR A 33 1.24 11.06 1.63
N LYS A 34 0.50 12.16 1.46
CA LYS A 34 -0.82 12.38 2.07
C LYS A 34 -1.85 11.39 1.52
N THR A 35 -1.84 11.10 0.22
CA THR A 35 -2.70 10.08 -0.40
C THR A 35 -2.38 8.71 0.21
N ILE A 36 -1.10 8.33 0.27
CA ILE A 36 -0.68 7.05 0.87
C ILE A 36 -1.17 6.91 2.31
N TYR A 37 -1.00 7.95 3.14
CA TYR A 37 -1.48 7.92 4.53
C TYR A 37 -3.01 7.72 4.60
N ARG A 38 -3.77 8.40 3.74
CA ARG A 38 -5.23 8.25 3.68
C ARG A 38 -5.62 6.85 3.24
N THR A 39 -5.00 6.33 2.18
CA THR A 39 -5.21 4.99 1.65
C THR A 39 -4.89 3.93 2.71
N VAL A 40 -3.76 4.04 3.41
CA VAL A 40 -3.41 3.13 4.52
C VAL A 40 -4.44 3.18 5.65
N LYS A 41 -4.95 4.37 5.97
CA LYS A 41 -6.00 4.54 6.97
C LYS A 41 -7.34 3.95 6.52
N GLU A 42 -7.69 4.07 5.25
CA GLU A 42 -8.88 3.44 4.65
C GLU A 42 -8.75 1.90 4.69
N ILE A 43 -7.63 1.34 4.20
CA ILE A 43 -7.35 -0.11 4.26
C ILE A 43 -7.48 -0.64 5.69
N ASN A 44 -6.85 0.01 6.65
CA ASN A 44 -6.92 -0.39 8.06
C ASN A 44 -8.32 -0.20 8.66
N GLY A 45 -9.14 0.72 8.15
CA GLY A 45 -10.51 0.93 8.57
C GLY A 45 -11.49 -0.09 7.98
N HIS A 46 -11.19 -0.64 6.80
CA HIS A 46 -11.97 -1.71 6.16
C HIS A 46 -11.63 -3.10 6.71
N ALA A 47 -10.46 -3.27 7.32
CA ALA A 47 -10.08 -4.52 7.97
C ALA A 47 -10.89 -4.72 9.27
N GLN A 48 -11.74 -5.75 9.30
CA GLN A 48 -12.55 -6.09 10.47
C GLN A 48 -11.72 -6.56 11.69
N ASP A 49 -10.46 -6.97 11.47
CA ASP A 49 -9.72 -7.82 12.41
C ASP A 49 -8.25 -7.37 12.64
N GLY A 50 -8.05 -6.05 12.72
CA GLY A 50 -6.77 -5.43 13.08
C GLY A 50 -6.09 -4.63 11.96
N ALA A 51 -4.98 -3.96 12.30
CA ALA A 51 -4.25 -3.14 11.36
C ALA A 51 -3.44 -4.00 10.37
N VAL A 52 -3.79 -3.90 9.08
CA VAL A 52 -3.11 -4.63 7.98
C VAL A 52 -1.74 -4.01 7.68
N ILE A 53 -1.63 -2.69 7.82
CA ILE A 53 -0.41 -1.93 7.53
C ILE A 53 0.01 -1.15 8.79
N GLU A 54 1.20 -1.45 9.29
CA GLU A 54 1.85 -0.68 10.34
C GLU A 54 2.52 0.55 9.75
N SER A 55 2.23 1.71 10.34
CA SER A 55 2.92 2.96 10.03
C SER A 55 3.76 3.39 11.23
N ARG A 56 5.09 3.50 11.04
CA ARG A 56 6.01 4.04 12.04
C ARG A 56 6.63 5.34 11.55
N ARG A 57 6.46 6.40 12.34
CA ARG A 57 7.13 7.68 12.12
C ARG A 57 8.65 7.47 12.08
N GLY A 58 9.28 7.97 11.01
CA GLY A 58 10.72 7.86 10.80
C GLY A 58 11.22 6.52 10.24
N ARG A 59 10.36 5.48 10.13
CA ARG A 59 10.73 4.20 9.50
C ARG A 59 9.94 3.89 8.23
N GLY A 60 8.67 4.27 8.18
CA GLY A 60 7.80 4.06 7.02
C GLY A 60 6.65 3.10 7.30
N TYR A 61 6.27 2.36 6.27
CA TYR A 61 5.11 1.47 6.24
C TYR A 61 5.55 0.02 6.07
N ARG A 62 4.87 -0.89 6.77
CA ARG A 62 5.13 -2.33 6.70
C ARG A 62 3.81 -3.10 6.74
N LEU A 63 3.71 -4.16 5.95
CA LEU A 63 2.59 -5.09 6.03
C LEU A 63 2.75 -5.98 7.27
N ILE A 64 1.72 -6.02 8.11
CA ILE A 64 1.60 -7.00 9.21
C ILE A 64 0.45 -7.93 8.80
N ALA A 65 0.77 -8.90 7.95
CA ALA A 65 -0.20 -9.85 7.42
C ALA A 65 -0.55 -10.93 8.45
N GLU A 66 -1.10 -10.55 9.60
CA GLU A 66 -1.63 -11.53 10.58
C GLU A 66 -3.06 -11.95 10.25
N ASN A 67 -3.77 -11.22 9.37
CA ASN A 67 -5.20 -11.47 9.10
C ASN A 67 -5.64 -11.23 7.65
N LEU A 68 -4.76 -11.49 6.66
CA LEU A 68 -5.15 -11.40 5.25
C LEU A 68 -5.77 -12.74 4.78
N HIS A 69 -6.95 -13.09 5.27
CA HIS A 69 -7.81 -14.09 4.61
C HIS A 69 -8.46 -13.44 3.37
N LEU A 70 -7.67 -13.04 2.38
CA LEU A 70 -8.16 -12.64 1.07
C LEU A 70 -7.76 -13.75 0.10
N SER A 71 -8.72 -14.65 -0.13
CA SER A 71 -8.71 -15.65 -1.18
C SER A 71 -8.42 -15.00 -2.53
N ASP A 72 -7.24 -15.33 -3.04
CA ASP A 72 -6.85 -15.59 -4.42
C ASP A 72 -7.17 -14.57 -5.54
N GLU A 73 -6.39 -14.65 -6.62
CA GLU A 73 -6.53 -13.94 -7.89
C GLU A 73 -5.97 -12.50 -7.97
N LEU A 74 -4.64 -12.43 -8.10
CA LEU A 74 -3.91 -11.28 -8.66
C LEU A 74 -3.99 -11.33 -10.20
N PRO A 75 -4.67 -10.40 -10.90
CA PRO A 75 -4.44 -10.25 -12.33
C PRO A 75 -3.16 -9.45 -12.55
N ARG A 76 -2.26 -10.07 -13.31
CA ARG A 76 -1.07 -9.47 -13.90
C ARG A 76 -1.49 -8.37 -14.87
N LEU A 77 -1.54 -7.12 -14.41
CA LEU A 77 -1.58 -5.97 -15.30
C LEU A 77 -0.55 -4.97 -14.78
N ALA A 78 0.65 -4.97 -15.35
CA ALA A 78 0.93 -4.14 -16.52
C ALA A 78 0.46 -2.71 -16.24
N THR A 79 1.35 -1.88 -15.73
CA THR A 79 1.13 -0.44 -15.80
C THR A 79 2.45 0.20 -16.19
N SER A 80 2.56 0.40 -17.50
CA SER A 80 3.25 1.55 -18.07
C SER A 80 2.70 2.80 -17.36
N GLN A 81 3.32 3.22 -16.26
CA GLN A 81 3.13 4.58 -15.78
C GLN A 81 4.11 5.45 -16.55
N SER A 82 3.54 6.08 -17.58
CA SER A 82 4.08 7.25 -18.26
C SER A 82 4.61 8.20 -17.19
N CYS A 83 5.94 8.29 -17.13
CA CYS A 83 6.65 9.20 -16.26
C CYS A 83 6.42 10.62 -16.80
N CYS A 84 5.74 11.43 -16.00
CA CYS A 84 5.80 12.89 -15.93
C CYS A 84 5.89 13.69 -17.25
N ARG A 85 4.80 14.40 -17.60
CA ARG A 85 4.85 15.87 -17.72
C ARG A 85 3.48 16.50 -17.55
#